data_AF-A0A496EB16-F1
#
_entry.id   AF-A0A496EB16-F1
#
_cell.length_a   1.000
_cell.length_b   1.000
_cell.length_c   1.000
_cell.angle_alpha   90.00
_cell.angle_beta   90.00
_cell.angle_gamma   90.00
#
_symmetry.space_group_name_H-M   'P 1'
#
loop_
_entity.id
_entity.type
_entity.pdbx_description
1 polymer ?
#
loop_
_entity_poly.entity_id
_entity_poly.type
_entity_poly.pdbx_seq_one_letter_code
_entity_poly.pdbx_strand_id
1 'polypeptide(L)'
;MPIKKKKISELTLADSLTGLYTIGCKIIDGIQTSVKVSLGTIQTAYENMLTEISNARAATKAANTAASNANTAKLNAEAATSKANTATANAITATGNANTATGKANTAADLANKAAANANAAHDGLEKIKEDTEIATKNANDAAKLANEKASYANTQGNFAKTQGDRAQELADHPWKVGDNGNWWKWDLDGDRYVDTGILAKGGVLYPTFTINPADMTLVMSYEDEVSPNLVKLNQETGELYLNV
;
A
#
# COMPACT_ATOMS: atom_id res chain seq x y z
N MET A 1 33.23 -79.59 119.10
CA MET A 1 32.83 -80.40 117.93
C MET A 1 34.07 -80.71 117.10
N PRO A 2 34.25 -81.93 116.56
CA PRO A 2 35.38 -82.26 115.70
C PRO A 2 35.20 -81.66 114.29
N ILE A 3 36.22 -81.00 113.77
CA ILE A 3 36.23 -80.41 112.43
C ILE A 3 36.46 -81.53 111.41
N LYS A 4 35.46 -81.86 110.58
CA LYS A 4 35.61 -82.81 109.46
C LYS A 4 36.50 -82.20 108.38
N LYS A 5 37.57 -82.91 107.99
CA LYS A 5 38.41 -82.54 106.82
C LYS A 5 37.62 -82.79 105.53
N LYS A 6 37.57 -81.82 104.61
CA LYS A 6 36.97 -81.96 103.27
C LYS A 6 38.06 -82.26 102.23
N LYS A 7 37.74 -83.05 101.21
CA LYS A 7 38.60 -83.28 100.03
C LYS A 7 38.54 -82.07 99.10
N ILE A 8 39.58 -81.86 98.28
CA ILE A 8 39.63 -80.76 97.30
C ILE A 8 38.50 -80.85 96.26
N SER A 9 38.09 -82.06 95.90
CA SER A 9 36.95 -82.33 95.01
C SER A 9 35.59 -82.01 95.63
N GLU A 10 35.53 -81.79 96.95
CA GLU A 10 34.32 -81.43 97.70
C GLU A 10 34.27 -79.92 97.99
N LEU A 11 35.24 -79.15 97.50
CA LEU A 11 35.25 -77.70 97.56
C LEU A 11 34.42 -77.14 96.39
N THR A 12 33.68 -76.07 96.66
CA THR A 12 33.02 -75.29 95.63
C THR A 12 34.07 -74.55 94.80
N LEU A 13 33.83 -74.42 93.50
CA LEU A 13 34.63 -73.54 92.65
C LEU A 13 34.55 -72.11 93.17
N ALA A 14 35.62 -71.34 92.95
CA ALA A 14 35.65 -69.94 93.33
C ALA A 14 34.80 -69.11 92.36
N ASP A 15 33.95 -68.25 92.91
CA ASP A 15 33.07 -67.36 92.13
C ASP A 15 33.77 -66.03 91.75
N SER A 16 34.95 -65.75 92.30
CA SER A 16 35.74 -64.54 92.03
C SER A 16 37.24 -64.80 92.23
N LEU A 17 38.09 -64.12 91.46
CA LEU A 17 39.56 -64.15 91.64
C LEU A 17 40.07 -63.08 92.62
N THR A 18 39.18 -62.21 93.10
CA THR A 18 39.53 -61.16 94.07
C THR A 18 39.93 -61.77 95.41
N GLY A 19 41.11 -61.40 95.92
CA GLY A 19 41.65 -61.94 97.17
C GLY A 19 42.31 -63.32 97.04
N LEU A 20 42.24 -63.97 95.88
CA LEU A 20 43.01 -65.18 95.58
C LEU A 20 44.42 -64.82 95.09
N TYR A 21 45.36 -65.64 95.54
CA TYR A 21 46.77 -65.47 95.20
C TYR A 21 47.39 -66.81 94.85
N THR A 22 48.30 -66.76 93.89
CA THR A 22 49.20 -67.87 93.60
C THR A 22 50.62 -67.50 94.04
N ILE A 23 51.44 -68.51 94.33
CA ILE A 23 52.85 -68.33 94.69
C ILE A 23 53.68 -68.60 93.42
N GLY A 24 54.50 -67.63 93.03
CA GLY A 24 55.52 -67.78 92.00
C GLY A 24 56.92 -67.59 92.59
N CYS A 25 57.95 -67.67 91.76
CA CYS A 25 59.33 -67.35 92.15
C CYS A 25 59.89 -66.24 91.24
N LYS A 26 60.68 -65.33 91.80
CA LYS A 26 61.42 -64.29 91.07
C LYS A 26 62.83 -64.19 91.63
N ILE A 27 63.83 -63.93 90.77
CA ILE A 27 65.19 -63.63 91.22
C ILE A 27 65.23 -62.17 91.70
N ILE A 28 65.65 -61.96 92.94
CA ILE A 28 65.90 -60.64 93.54
C ILE A 28 67.34 -60.71 94.07
N ASP A 29 68.20 -59.81 93.59
CA ASP A 29 69.63 -59.76 93.96
C ASP A 29 70.37 -61.12 93.82
N GLY A 30 70.06 -61.89 92.78
CA GLY A 30 70.70 -63.19 92.50
C GLY A 30 70.12 -64.38 93.26
N ILE A 31 69.13 -64.19 94.14
CA ILE A 31 68.51 -65.24 94.96
C ILE A 31 67.08 -65.53 94.48
N GLN A 32 66.75 -66.82 94.28
CA GLN A 32 65.40 -67.26 93.95
C GLN A 32 64.47 -67.07 95.15
N THR A 33 63.56 -66.11 95.04
CA THR A 33 62.65 -65.70 96.12
C THR A 33 61.20 -66.01 95.74
N SER A 34 60.44 -66.61 96.66
CA SER A 34 59.01 -66.82 96.48
C SER A 34 58.24 -65.51 96.57
N VAL A 35 57.39 -65.23 95.60
CA VAL A 35 56.58 -64.01 95.51
C VAL A 35 55.10 -64.36 95.40
N LYS A 36 54.26 -63.47 95.92
CA LYS A 36 52.80 -63.58 95.87
C LYS A 36 52.27 -62.86 94.63
N VAL A 37 51.45 -63.53 93.83
CA VAL A 37 50.84 -62.98 92.61
C VAL A 37 49.32 -62.91 92.77
N SER A 38 48.75 -61.73 92.56
CA SER A 38 47.30 -61.49 92.64
C SER A 38 46.61 -61.99 91.39
N LEU A 39 45.69 -62.95 91.52
CA LEU A 39 44.85 -63.39 90.40
C LEU A 39 43.80 -62.34 90.03
N GLY A 40 43.34 -61.54 91.01
CA GLY A 40 42.44 -60.41 90.76
C GLY A 40 43.06 -59.34 89.84
N THR A 41 44.36 -59.06 89.96
CA THR A 41 45.03 -58.10 89.07
C THR A 41 45.10 -58.61 87.63
N ILE A 42 45.32 -59.91 87.43
CA ILE A 42 45.30 -60.54 86.10
C ILE A 42 43.90 -60.49 85.51
N GLN A 43 42.87 -60.76 86.31
CA GLN A 43 41.47 -60.64 85.90
C GLN A 43 41.17 -59.23 85.38
N THR A 44 41.51 -58.19 86.16
CA THR A 44 41.32 -56.79 85.75
C THR A 44 42.06 -56.47 84.44
N ALA A 45 43.30 -56.93 84.27
CA ALA A 45 44.04 -56.69 83.03
C ALA A 45 43.36 -57.35 81.81
N TYR A 46 42.85 -58.56 81.98
CA TYR A 46 42.11 -59.27 80.94
C TYR A 46 40.79 -58.58 80.59
N GLU A 47 40.01 -58.16 81.58
CA GLU A 47 38.75 -57.41 81.39
C GLU A 47 38.97 -56.06 80.70
N ASN A 48 40.01 -55.33 81.09
CA ASN A 48 40.41 -54.09 80.43
C ASN A 48 40.80 -54.33 78.96
N MET A 49 41.59 -55.37 78.68
CA MET A 49 41.95 -55.75 77.31
C MET A 49 40.72 -56.08 76.45
N LEU A 50 39.76 -56.84 76.99
CA LEU A 50 38.51 -57.14 76.28
C LEU A 50 37.71 -55.86 75.98
N THR A 51 37.67 -54.93 76.93
CA THR A 51 37.02 -53.62 76.76
C THR A 51 37.66 -52.82 75.63
N GLU A 52 38.99 -52.74 75.62
CA GLU A 52 39.73 -52.03 74.56
C GLU A 52 39.56 -52.66 73.18
N ILE A 53 39.54 -54.00 73.08
CA ILE A 53 39.24 -54.70 71.82
C ILE A 53 37.83 -54.36 71.33
N SER A 54 36.86 -54.30 72.24
CA SER A 54 35.48 -53.91 71.91
C SER A 54 35.42 -52.48 71.38
N ASN A 55 36.08 -51.54 72.07
CA ASN A 55 36.17 -50.13 71.68
C ASN A 55 36.83 -49.98 70.30
N ALA A 56 37.93 -50.70 70.04
CA ALA A 56 38.63 -50.67 68.76
C ALA A 56 37.76 -51.19 67.60
N ARG A 57 36.98 -52.26 67.83
CA ARG A 57 36.01 -52.77 66.84
C ARG A 57 34.89 -51.77 66.56
N ALA A 58 34.37 -51.12 67.59
CA ALA A 58 33.35 -50.08 67.45
C ALA A 58 33.89 -48.87 66.65
N ALA A 59 35.10 -48.41 66.96
CA ALA A 59 35.76 -47.33 66.23
C ALA A 59 36.00 -47.70 64.76
N THR A 60 36.46 -48.92 64.48
CA THR A 60 36.64 -49.41 63.09
C THR A 60 35.33 -49.44 62.32
N LYS A 61 34.24 -49.92 62.95
CA LYS A 61 32.91 -49.91 62.33
C LYS A 61 32.43 -48.50 62.04
N ALA A 62 32.64 -47.55 62.96
CA ALA A 62 32.28 -46.15 62.76
C ALA A 62 33.07 -45.52 61.60
N ALA A 63 34.38 -45.78 61.52
CA ALA A 63 35.23 -45.30 60.44
C ALA A 63 34.79 -45.86 59.06
N ASN A 64 34.46 -47.14 59.00
CA ASN A 64 33.96 -47.77 57.77
C ASN A 64 32.62 -47.17 57.33
N THR A 65 31.70 -46.92 58.27
CA THR A 65 30.43 -46.24 57.99
C THR A 65 30.66 -44.82 57.47
N ALA A 66 31.56 -44.06 58.09
CA ALA A 66 31.89 -42.70 57.66
C ALA A 66 32.49 -42.69 56.24
N ALA A 67 33.39 -43.62 55.92
CA ALA A 67 33.96 -43.77 54.58
C ALA A 67 32.89 -44.13 53.54
N SER A 68 31.98 -45.04 53.87
CA SER A 68 30.85 -45.39 53.00
C SER A 68 29.94 -44.18 52.74
N ASN A 69 29.60 -43.42 53.79
CA ASN A 69 28.77 -42.22 53.66
C ASN A 69 29.46 -41.15 52.80
N ALA A 70 30.78 -40.96 52.95
CA ALA A 70 31.55 -40.04 52.13
C ALA A 70 31.56 -40.45 50.65
N ASN A 71 31.68 -41.75 50.36
CA ASN A 71 31.59 -42.26 48.99
C ASN A 71 30.21 -42.04 48.38
N THR A 72 29.14 -42.29 49.13
CA THR A 72 27.77 -41.98 48.68
C THR A 72 27.57 -40.50 48.42
N ALA A 73 28.08 -39.62 49.30
CA ALA A 73 28.00 -38.18 49.10
C ALA A 73 28.76 -37.72 47.84
N LYS A 74 29.94 -38.29 47.58
CA LYS A 74 30.72 -38.04 46.37
C LYS A 74 29.93 -38.43 45.11
N LEU A 75 29.37 -39.64 45.06
CA LEU A 75 28.59 -40.10 43.90
C LEU A 75 27.35 -39.22 43.65
N ASN A 76 26.68 -38.80 44.73
CA ASN A 76 25.55 -37.88 44.62
C ASN A 76 25.97 -36.50 44.06
N ALA A 77 27.13 -35.99 44.48
CA ALA A 77 27.68 -34.74 43.95
C ALA A 77 28.02 -34.87 42.46
N GLU A 78 28.67 -35.95 42.04
CA GLU A 78 28.98 -36.22 40.63
C GLU A 78 27.70 -36.31 39.77
N ALA A 79 26.67 -36.98 40.27
CA ALA A 79 25.37 -37.05 39.59
C ALA A 79 24.70 -35.68 39.48
N ALA A 80 24.79 -34.84 40.52
CA ALA A 80 24.27 -33.48 40.50
C ALA A 80 25.02 -32.60 39.48
N THR A 81 26.35 -32.70 39.42
CA THR A 81 27.17 -32.01 38.42
C THR A 81 26.81 -32.44 37.01
N SER A 82 26.61 -33.73 36.76
CA SER A 82 26.20 -34.22 35.45
C SER A 82 24.83 -33.65 35.03
N LYS A 83 23.86 -33.60 35.95
CA LYS A 83 22.54 -33.00 35.68
C LYS A 83 22.65 -31.50 35.38
N ALA A 84 23.48 -30.78 36.12
CA ALA A 84 23.73 -29.36 35.88
C ALA A 84 24.33 -29.11 34.49
N ASN A 85 25.33 -29.90 34.09
CA ASN A 85 25.94 -29.80 32.76
C ASN A 85 24.92 -30.04 31.63
N THR A 86 24.05 -31.04 31.78
CA THR A 86 22.96 -31.29 30.82
C THR A 86 21.99 -30.12 30.76
N ALA A 87 21.61 -29.54 31.91
CA ALA A 87 20.73 -28.38 31.95
C ALA A 87 21.37 -27.16 31.25
N THR A 88 22.67 -26.93 31.44
CA THR A 88 23.42 -25.87 30.75
C THR A 88 23.44 -26.09 29.23
N ALA A 89 23.71 -27.31 28.76
CA ALA A 89 23.70 -27.62 27.33
C ALA A 89 22.31 -27.41 26.69
N ASN A 90 21.24 -27.79 27.40
CA ASN A 90 19.87 -27.54 26.96
C ASN A 90 19.56 -26.04 26.88
N ALA A 91 20.02 -25.24 27.86
CA ALA A 91 19.84 -23.79 27.86
C ALA A 91 20.58 -23.10 26.69
N ILE A 92 21.80 -23.54 26.38
CA ILE A 92 22.56 -23.06 25.21
C ILE A 92 21.81 -23.38 23.92
N THR A 93 21.30 -24.60 23.78
CA THR A 93 20.51 -25.02 22.60
C THR A 93 19.23 -24.18 22.45
N ALA A 94 18.50 -23.98 23.55
CA ALA A 94 17.30 -23.15 23.56
C ALA A 94 17.60 -21.69 23.14
N THR A 95 18.72 -21.15 23.61
CA THR A 95 19.20 -19.81 23.23
C THR A 95 19.52 -19.72 21.73
N GLY A 96 20.20 -20.72 21.17
CA GLY A 96 20.49 -20.79 19.73
C GLY A 96 19.21 -20.86 18.87
N ASN A 97 18.22 -21.66 19.31
CA ASN A 97 16.92 -21.74 18.65
C ASN A 97 16.17 -20.40 18.69
N ALA A 98 16.18 -19.72 19.84
CA ALA A 98 15.57 -18.40 19.99
C ALA A 98 16.22 -17.37 19.06
N ASN A 99 17.56 -17.32 18.99
CA ASN A 99 18.28 -16.42 18.09
C ASN A 99 17.95 -16.69 16.62
N THR A 100 17.82 -17.96 16.23
CA THR A 100 17.42 -18.36 14.87
C THR A 100 15.99 -17.89 14.56
N ALA A 101 15.06 -18.04 15.50
CA ALA A 101 13.69 -17.57 15.36
C ALA A 101 13.63 -16.05 15.21
N THR A 102 14.40 -15.30 16.01
CA THR A 102 14.53 -13.84 15.89
C THR A 102 15.06 -13.43 14.53
N GLY A 103 16.08 -14.10 14.00
CA GLY A 103 16.60 -13.82 12.65
C GLY A 103 15.57 -14.02 11.54
N LYS A 104 14.77 -15.08 11.63
CA LYS A 104 13.64 -15.32 10.70
C LYS A 104 12.57 -14.24 10.81
N ALA A 105 12.23 -13.82 12.03
CA ALA A 105 11.25 -12.76 12.26
C ALA A 105 11.71 -11.42 11.66
N ASN A 106 12.99 -11.05 11.84
CA ASN A 106 13.55 -9.83 11.24
C ASN A 106 13.51 -9.89 9.71
N THR A 107 13.89 -11.02 9.12
CA THR A 107 13.83 -11.20 7.65
C THR A 107 12.39 -11.06 7.12
N ALA A 108 11.41 -11.61 7.84
CA ALA A 108 10.00 -11.49 7.47
C ALA A 108 9.51 -10.04 7.57
N ALA A 109 9.94 -9.29 8.60
CA ALA A 109 9.61 -7.89 8.76
C ALA A 109 10.19 -7.03 7.61
N ASP A 110 11.43 -7.28 7.21
CA ASP A 110 12.06 -6.57 6.08
C ASP A 110 11.32 -6.83 4.75
N LEU A 111 10.92 -8.07 4.50
CA LEU A 111 10.11 -8.43 3.34
C LEU A 111 8.74 -7.73 3.35
N ALA A 112 8.09 -7.66 4.51
CA ALA A 112 6.82 -6.95 4.67
C ALA A 112 6.98 -5.44 4.41
N ASN A 113 8.04 -4.82 4.93
CA ASN A 113 8.35 -3.42 4.69
C ASN A 113 8.60 -3.14 3.21
N LYS A 114 9.34 -4.01 2.51
CA LYS A 114 9.57 -3.90 1.07
C LYS A 114 8.28 -4.05 0.27
N ALA A 115 7.41 -4.98 0.65
CA ALA A 115 6.10 -5.16 0.02
C ALA A 115 5.22 -3.91 0.20
N ALA A 116 5.20 -3.32 1.38
CA ALA A 116 4.47 -2.09 1.66
C ALA A 116 4.98 -0.90 0.83
N ALA A 117 6.31 -0.74 0.72
CA ALA A 117 6.91 0.29 -0.12
C ALA A 117 6.53 0.13 -1.60
N ASN A 118 6.56 -1.11 -2.11
CA ASN A 118 6.13 -1.39 -3.49
C ASN A 118 4.64 -1.11 -3.71
N ALA A 119 3.78 -1.42 -2.73
CA ALA A 119 2.36 -1.12 -2.81
C ALA A 119 2.09 0.40 -2.86
N ASN A 120 2.82 1.18 -2.06
CA ASN A 120 2.73 2.65 -2.10
C ASN A 120 3.17 3.20 -3.45
N ALA A 121 4.28 2.72 -4.01
CA ALA A 121 4.73 3.15 -5.33
C ALA A 121 3.71 2.81 -6.44
N ALA A 122 3.06 1.65 -6.36
CA ALA A 122 1.99 1.27 -7.28
C ALA A 122 0.75 2.17 -7.12
N HIS A 123 0.38 2.51 -5.89
CA HIS A 123 -0.71 3.45 -5.60
C HIS A 123 -0.43 4.83 -6.20
N ASP A 124 0.76 5.39 -5.98
CA ASP A 124 1.14 6.70 -6.54
C ASP A 124 1.11 6.68 -8.09
N GLY A 125 1.54 5.57 -8.70
CA GLY A 125 1.44 5.38 -10.14
C GLY A 125 -0.01 5.35 -10.65
N LEU A 126 -0.93 4.72 -9.90
CA LEU A 126 -2.35 4.69 -10.24
C LEU A 126 -3.02 6.06 -10.09
N GLU A 127 -2.68 6.82 -9.05
CA GLU A 127 -3.23 8.17 -8.87
C GLU A 127 -2.82 9.09 -10.02
N LYS A 128 -1.57 8.98 -10.48
CA LYS A 128 -1.11 9.72 -11.66
C LYS A 128 -1.85 9.33 -12.94
N ILE A 129 -2.07 8.03 -13.17
CA ILE A 129 -2.85 7.56 -14.32
C ILE A 129 -4.27 8.10 -14.27
N LYS A 130 -4.87 8.15 -13.08
CA LYS A 130 -6.21 8.71 -12.88
C LYS A 130 -6.25 10.21 -13.24
N GLU A 131 -5.31 11.01 -12.73
CA GLU A 131 -5.18 12.43 -13.08
C GLU A 131 -5.04 12.65 -14.60
N ASP A 132 -4.14 11.90 -15.24
CA ASP A 132 -3.93 11.98 -16.70
C ASP A 132 -5.20 11.59 -17.47
N THR A 133 -5.95 10.59 -16.98
CA THR A 133 -7.22 10.14 -17.57
C THR A 133 -8.32 11.20 -17.43
N GLU A 134 -8.42 11.86 -16.28
CA GLU A 134 -9.37 12.96 -16.06
C GLU A 134 -9.09 14.12 -17.00
N ILE A 135 -7.81 14.49 -17.18
CA ILE A 135 -7.38 15.54 -18.13
C ILE A 135 -7.71 15.13 -19.57
N ALA A 136 -7.38 13.91 -19.99
CA ALA A 136 -7.67 13.41 -21.33
C ALA A 136 -9.17 13.41 -21.62
N THR A 137 -9.99 12.99 -20.65
CA THR A 137 -11.45 12.99 -20.76
C THR A 137 -12.00 14.40 -20.91
N LYS A 138 -11.49 15.35 -20.11
CA LYS A 138 -11.88 16.77 -20.23
C LYS A 138 -11.55 17.33 -21.61
N ASN A 139 -10.33 17.10 -22.10
CA ASN A 139 -9.91 17.56 -23.43
C ASN A 139 -10.77 16.97 -24.55
N ALA A 140 -11.12 15.68 -24.46
CA ALA A 140 -12.00 15.04 -25.43
C ALA A 140 -13.42 15.66 -25.43
N ASN A 141 -13.97 15.94 -24.23
CA ASN A 141 -15.26 16.60 -24.10
C ASN A 141 -15.25 18.03 -24.64
N ASP A 142 -14.20 18.80 -24.35
CA ASP A 142 -14.04 20.16 -24.87
C ASP A 142 -13.92 20.16 -26.41
N ALA A 143 -13.17 19.22 -26.98
CA ALA A 143 -13.06 19.05 -28.43
C ALA A 143 -14.41 18.66 -29.07
N ALA A 144 -15.17 17.75 -28.44
CA ALA A 144 -16.49 17.35 -28.92
C ALA A 144 -17.49 18.52 -28.88
N LYS A 145 -17.47 19.33 -27.82
CA LYS A 145 -18.28 20.54 -27.70
C LYS A 145 -17.95 21.54 -28.81
N LEU A 146 -16.67 21.81 -29.04
CA LEU A 146 -16.22 22.69 -30.11
C LEU A 146 -16.65 22.18 -31.49
N ALA A 147 -16.54 20.87 -31.74
CA ALA A 147 -16.99 20.26 -32.99
C ALA A 147 -18.49 20.46 -33.21
N ASN A 148 -19.32 20.26 -32.17
CA ASN A 148 -20.76 20.51 -32.23
C ASN A 148 -21.09 21.98 -32.52
N GLU A 149 -20.38 22.92 -31.89
CA GLU A 149 -20.53 24.35 -32.15
C GLU A 149 -20.19 24.69 -33.61
N LYS A 150 -19.08 24.15 -34.14
CA LYS A 150 -18.69 24.35 -35.54
C LYS A 150 -19.66 23.72 -36.52
N ALA A 151 -20.20 22.53 -36.23
CA ALA A 151 -21.22 21.89 -37.05
C ALA A 151 -22.51 22.70 -37.10
N SER A 152 -22.97 23.21 -35.96
CA SER A 152 -24.15 24.09 -35.88
C SER A 152 -23.95 25.39 -36.69
N TYR A 153 -22.77 26.00 -36.56
CA TYR A 153 -22.40 27.18 -37.34
C TYR A 153 -22.37 26.88 -38.86
N ALA A 154 -21.74 25.77 -39.27
CA ALA A 154 -21.68 25.36 -40.66
C ALA A 154 -23.07 25.07 -41.25
N ASN A 155 -23.96 24.40 -40.50
CA ASN A 155 -25.35 24.19 -40.91
C ASN A 155 -26.08 25.51 -41.13
N THR A 156 -25.89 26.48 -40.22
CA THR A 156 -26.47 27.81 -40.35
C THR A 156 -25.97 28.52 -41.61
N GLN A 157 -24.66 28.50 -41.86
CA GLN A 157 -24.07 29.08 -43.07
C GLN A 157 -24.56 28.37 -44.35
N GLY A 158 -24.67 27.04 -44.34
CA GLY A 158 -25.20 26.25 -45.44
C GLY A 158 -26.65 26.60 -45.77
N ASN A 159 -27.49 26.79 -44.76
CA ASN A 159 -28.88 27.24 -44.96
C ASN A 159 -28.95 28.63 -45.60
N PHE A 160 -28.12 29.59 -45.14
CA PHE A 160 -28.06 30.91 -45.76
C PHE A 160 -27.60 30.84 -47.23
N ALA A 161 -26.56 30.06 -47.51
CA ALA A 161 -26.08 29.86 -48.87
C ALA A 161 -27.14 29.24 -49.78
N LYS A 162 -27.89 28.23 -49.27
CA LYS A 162 -29.01 27.63 -49.99
C LYS A 162 -30.09 28.67 -50.30
N THR A 163 -30.51 29.46 -49.32
CA THR A 163 -31.51 30.53 -49.54
C THR A 163 -31.05 31.55 -50.58
N GLN A 164 -29.79 31.97 -50.56
CA GLN A 164 -29.27 32.89 -51.57
C GLN A 164 -29.17 32.23 -52.96
N GLY A 165 -28.81 30.95 -53.03
CA GLY A 165 -28.78 30.17 -54.27
C GLY A 165 -30.18 30.02 -54.88
N ASP A 166 -31.16 29.62 -54.07
CA ASP A 166 -32.57 29.49 -54.48
C ASP A 166 -33.08 30.84 -55.03
N ARG A 167 -32.78 31.95 -54.34
CA ARG A 167 -33.14 33.31 -54.78
C ARG A 167 -32.47 33.72 -56.10
N ALA A 168 -31.20 33.40 -56.28
CA ALA A 168 -30.47 33.71 -57.50
C ALA A 168 -31.00 32.91 -58.70
N GLN A 169 -31.33 31.63 -58.48
CA GLN A 169 -31.95 30.77 -59.48
C GLN A 169 -33.32 31.32 -59.90
N GLU A 170 -34.17 31.67 -58.94
CA GLU A 170 -35.49 32.25 -59.19
C GLU A 170 -35.42 33.52 -60.05
N LEU A 171 -34.47 34.41 -59.78
CA LEU A 171 -34.24 35.62 -60.58
C LEU A 171 -33.63 35.32 -61.96
N ALA A 172 -32.84 34.25 -62.08
CA ALA A 172 -32.25 33.84 -63.36
C ALA A 172 -33.29 33.21 -64.29
N ASP A 173 -34.21 32.42 -63.73
CA ASP A 173 -35.33 31.80 -64.47
C ASP A 173 -36.39 32.85 -64.87
N HIS A 174 -36.46 33.97 -64.14
CA HIS A 174 -37.37 35.09 -64.41
C HIS A 174 -36.61 36.39 -64.75
N PRO A 175 -35.91 36.45 -65.92
CA PRO A 175 -35.19 37.63 -66.33
C PRO A 175 -36.15 38.81 -66.55
N TRP A 176 -35.61 40.02 -66.48
CA TRP A 176 -36.39 41.24 -66.75
C TRP A 176 -36.91 41.20 -68.18
N LYS A 177 -38.15 41.64 -68.36
CA LYS A 177 -38.82 41.63 -69.66
C LYS A 177 -39.44 42.99 -69.97
N VAL A 178 -39.65 43.23 -71.25
CA VAL A 178 -40.44 44.37 -71.72
C VAL A 178 -41.92 43.96 -71.69
N GLY A 179 -42.74 44.72 -70.95
CA GLY A 179 -44.18 44.53 -70.93
C GLY A 179 -44.86 45.15 -72.15
N ASP A 180 -46.12 44.81 -72.37
CA ASP A 180 -46.91 45.29 -73.51
C ASP A 180 -47.06 46.82 -73.54
N ASN A 181 -46.95 47.48 -72.38
CA ASN A 181 -46.96 48.93 -72.23
C ASN A 181 -45.60 49.61 -72.55
N GLY A 182 -44.58 48.85 -72.95
CA GLY A 182 -43.25 49.36 -73.29
C GLY A 182 -42.33 49.62 -72.10
N ASN A 183 -42.75 49.33 -70.86
CA ASN A 183 -41.92 49.43 -69.66
C ASN A 183 -41.11 48.16 -69.38
N TRP A 184 -40.04 48.29 -68.60
CA TRP A 184 -39.36 47.18 -67.96
C TRP A 184 -40.22 46.63 -66.82
N TRP A 185 -40.39 45.32 -66.80
CA TRP A 185 -41.05 44.59 -65.73
C TRP A 185 -40.03 43.70 -65.04
N LYS A 186 -40.00 43.76 -63.70
CA LYS A 186 -39.10 42.94 -62.87
C LYS A 186 -39.89 41.85 -62.16
N TRP A 187 -39.26 40.71 -61.91
CA TRP A 187 -39.84 39.65 -61.08
C TRP A 187 -39.89 40.10 -59.63
N ASP A 188 -41.07 39.99 -59.01
CA ASP A 188 -41.27 40.17 -57.57
C ASP A 188 -41.24 38.80 -56.90
N LEU A 189 -40.20 38.59 -56.08
CA LEU A 189 -39.94 37.32 -55.40
C LEU A 189 -40.97 36.97 -54.33
N ASP A 190 -41.63 37.97 -53.74
CA ASP A 190 -42.63 37.72 -52.69
C ASP A 190 -44.01 37.42 -53.28
N GLY A 191 -44.27 37.91 -54.50
CA GLY A 191 -45.56 37.84 -55.17
C GLY A 191 -45.64 36.85 -56.33
N ASP A 192 -44.55 36.14 -56.63
CA ASP A 192 -44.38 35.21 -57.76
C ASP A 192 -44.97 35.76 -59.08
N ARG A 193 -44.66 37.03 -59.39
CA ARG A 193 -45.20 37.71 -60.57
C ARG A 193 -44.29 38.83 -61.06
N TYR A 194 -44.42 39.15 -62.35
CA TYR A 194 -43.81 40.36 -62.89
C TYR A 194 -44.58 41.59 -62.43
N VAL A 195 -43.84 42.57 -61.92
CA VAL A 195 -44.34 43.88 -61.50
C VAL A 195 -43.74 44.95 -62.41
N ASP A 196 -44.60 45.82 -62.94
CA ASP A 196 -44.20 46.98 -63.74
C ASP A 196 -43.30 47.90 -62.88
N THR A 197 -42.13 48.25 -63.41
CA THR A 197 -41.21 49.15 -62.71
C THR A 197 -41.54 50.63 -62.94
N GLY A 198 -42.36 50.94 -63.96
CA GLY A 198 -42.56 52.30 -64.45
C GLY A 198 -41.38 52.88 -65.24
N ILE A 199 -40.32 52.08 -65.47
CA ILE A 199 -39.14 52.49 -66.25
C ILE A 199 -39.36 52.07 -67.70
N LEU A 200 -39.29 53.00 -68.65
CA LEU A 200 -39.40 52.70 -70.08
C LEU A 200 -38.25 51.80 -70.57
N ALA A 201 -38.57 50.76 -71.35
CA ALA A 201 -37.58 49.82 -71.87
C ALA A 201 -36.98 50.23 -73.21
N LYS A 202 -37.70 51.05 -73.98
CA LYS A 202 -37.14 51.76 -75.11
C LYS A 202 -36.31 52.90 -74.55
N GLY A 203 -35.00 52.89 -74.77
CA GLY A 203 -34.19 54.07 -74.50
C GLY A 203 -34.84 55.23 -75.24
N GLY A 204 -35.40 56.20 -74.51
CA GLY A 204 -36.15 57.30 -75.11
C GLY A 204 -35.22 58.05 -76.05
N VAL A 205 -35.36 57.84 -77.36
CA VAL A 205 -34.56 58.56 -78.31
C VAL A 205 -35.27 59.89 -78.56
N LEU A 206 -34.72 60.95 -77.97
CA LEU A 206 -35.15 62.32 -78.17
C LEU A 206 -34.77 62.75 -79.59
N TYR A 207 -35.60 62.40 -80.58
CA TYR A 207 -35.55 63.01 -81.90
C TYR A 207 -36.75 63.95 -82.09
N PRO A 208 -36.75 65.13 -81.45
CA PRO A 208 -37.63 66.20 -81.89
C PRO A 208 -37.17 66.64 -83.28
N THR A 209 -38.01 66.44 -84.29
CA THR A 209 -37.80 67.00 -85.62
C THR A 209 -38.45 68.37 -85.67
N PHE A 210 -37.67 69.38 -86.04
CA PHE A 210 -38.16 70.74 -86.17
C PHE A 210 -38.37 71.08 -87.64
N THR A 211 -39.58 71.51 -87.97
CA THR A 211 -39.91 71.98 -89.32
C THR A 211 -40.51 73.38 -89.20
N ILE A 212 -40.12 74.29 -90.09
CA ILE A 212 -40.77 75.60 -90.18
C ILE A 212 -41.97 75.45 -91.12
N ASN A 213 -43.17 75.80 -90.65
CA ASN A 213 -44.34 75.81 -91.51
C ASN A 213 -44.18 76.95 -92.55
N PRO A 214 -44.08 76.64 -93.85
CA PRO A 214 -43.74 77.64 -94.87
C PRO A 214 -44.85 78.68 -95.10
N ALA A 215 -46.07 78.45 -94.60
CA ALA A 215 -47.21 79.36 -94.78
C ALA A 215 -47.24 80.52 -93.78
N ASP A 216 -46.81 80.29 -92.54
CA ASP A 216 -46.90 81.25 -91.43
C ASP A 216 -45.56 81.45 -90.69
N MET A 217 -44.50 80.78 -91.14
CA MET A 217 -43.14 80.82 -90.59
C MET A 217 -43.03 80.37 -89.12
N THR A 218 -44.01 79.62 -88.60
CA THR A 218 -43.98 79.09 -87.23
C THR A 218 -43.07 77.85 -87.12
N LEU A 219 -42.34 77.74 -86.01
CA LEU A 219 -41.52 76.56 -85.71
C LEU A 219 -42.39 75.44 -85.14
N VAL A 220 -42.46 74.30 -85.84
CA VAL A 220 -43.22 73.13 -85.41
C VAL A 220 -42.26 72.04 -84.97
N MET A 221 -42.44 71.57 -83.73
CA MET A 221 -41.74 70.39 -83.19
C MET A 221 -42.65 69.17 -83.32
N SER A 222 -42.23 68.17 -84.09
CA SER A 222 -42.86 66.86 -84.17
C SER A 222 -41.96 65.79 -83.57
N TYR A 223 -42.59 64.73 -83.06
CA TYR A 223 -41.90 63.62 -82.39
C TYR A 223 -42.19 62.33 -83.12
N GLU A 224 -41.18 61.48 -83.27
CA GLU A 224 -41.36 60.13 -83.81
C GLU A 224 -42.01 59.17 -82.80
N ASP A 225 -41.98 59.51 -81.52
CA ASP A 225 -42.49 58.69 -80.42
C ASP A 225 -43.43 59.49 -79.49
N GLU A 226 -44.49 58.85 -78.99
CA GLU A 226 -45.54 59.43 -78.14
C GLU A 226 -45.03 59.88 -76.76
N VAL A 227 -43.80 59.50 -76.39
CA VAL A 227 -43.18 59.82 -75.10
C VAL A 227 -42.48 61.19 -75.09
N SER A 228 -41.92 61.61 -76.22
CA SER A 228 -41.19 62.88 -76.32
C SER A 228 -42.03 64.16 -76.05
N PRO A 229 -43.35 64.22 -76.39
CA PRO A 229 -44.22 65.34 -76.02
C PRO A 229 -44.40 65.54 -74.51
N ASN A 230 -44.20 64.49 -73.70
CA ASN A 230 -44.39 64.55 -72.25
C ASN A 230 -43.13 65.00 -71.51
N LEU A 231 -41.94 64.84 -72.11
CA LEU A 231 -40.65 65.24 -71.53
C LEU A 231 -40.14 66.57 -72.06
N VAL A 232 -40.54 66.98 -73.26
CA VAL A 232 -40.06 68.22 -73.87
C VAL A 232 -41.25 68.97 -74.45
N LYS A 233 -41.35 70.27 -74.19
CA LYS A 233 -42.41 71.13 -74.75
C LYS A 233 -41.81 72.36 -75.41
N LEU A 234 -42.27 72.67 -76.61
CA LEU A 234 -41.99 73.92 -77.31
C LEU A 234 -43.11 74.90 -76.99
N ASN A 235 -42.79 76.04 -76.39
CA ASN A 235 -43.74 77.13 -76.27
C ASN A 235 -43.87 77.82 -77.63
N GLN A 236 -45.05 77.72 -78.24
CA GLN A 236 -45.31 78.27 -79.57
C GLN A 236 -45.34 79.81 -79.62
N GLU A 237 -45.52 80.48 -78.48
CA GLU A 237 -45.53 81.95 -78.40
C GLU A 237 -44.13 82.54 -78.25
N THR A 238 -43.24 81.87 -77.49
CA THR A 238 -41.89 82.39 -77.19
C THR A 238 -40.77 81.70 -77.99
N GLY A 239 -41.03 80.52 -78.56
CA GLY A 239 -40.02 79.71 -79.24
C GLY A 239 -39.05 78.97 -78.30
N GLU A 240 -39.29 79.02 -76.98
CA GLU A 240 -38.44 78.38 -75.98
C GLU A 240 -38.79 76.91 -75.74
N LEU A 241 -37.76 76.12 -75.43
CA LEU A 241 -37.81 74.67 -75.23
C LEU A 241 -37.69 74.34 -73.75
N TYR A 242 -38.66 73.61 -73.21
CA TYR A 242 -38.71 73.24 -71.80
C TYR A 242 -38.63 71.72 -71.62
N LEU A 243 -37.86 71.29 -70.62
CA LEU A 243 -37.85 69.92 -70.14
C LEU A 243 -38.89 69.76 -69.03
N ASN A 244 -39.84 68.85 -69.23
CA ASN A 244 -40.75 68.37 -68.21
C ASN A 244 -40.00 67.28 -67.42
N VAL A 245 -39.38 67.69 -66.32
CA VAL A 245 -38.79 66.79 -65.31
C VAL A 245 -39.75 66.59 -64.16
#